data_AF-A0AAU2ECB6-F1
#
_entry.id   AF-A0AAU2ECB6-F1
#
_cell.length_a   1.000
_cell.length_b   1.000
_cell.length_c   1.000
_cell.angle_alpha   90.00
_cell.angle_beta   90.00
_cell.angle_gamma   90.00
#
_symmetry.space_group_name_H-M   'P 1'
#
loop_
_entity.id
_entity.type
_entity.pdbx_description
1 polymer ?
#
loop_
_entity_poly.entity_id
_entity_poly.type
_entity_poly.pdbx_seq_one_letter_code
_entity_poly.pdbx_strand_id
1 'polypeptide(L)'
;MPTPHGSRGGMAFSADEVRVLRRALAQALYPVHMPYPTPTGELWAEDVQEALRLAEAVDEAVQEGGRLRSFLLADLSRYRAALPGSVSGYLERLEEAITDGYLPNAEDLTALRALTRLPCGSGERSRRSRLAGRCHAIAEADVRERLALSTGQRHLTAVPSPAAPPSGGPQDPAGGRFPMTDPAVAPKNPADPRPQPRRMPTPAELFGRRPQSDSPAPTQDDLELATG
;
A
#
# COMPACT_ATOMS: atom_id res chain seq x y z
N MET A 1 2.73 -21.08 -13.24
CA MET A 1 3.16 -19.89 -12.47
C MET A 1 2.66 -18.66 -13.19
N PRO A 2 1.88 -17.79 -12.54
CA PRO A 2 1.44 -16.54 -13.13
C PRO A 2 2.69 -15.75 -13.47
N THR A 3 2.89 -15.44 -14.74
CA THR A 3 4.12 -14.77 -15.16
C THR A 3 3.95 -13.26 -15.05
N PRO A 4 4.94 -12.54 -14.50
CA PRO A 4 4.95 -11.09 -14.57
C PRO A 4 5.09 -10.68 -16.05
N HIS A 5 4.17 -9.85 -16.53
CA HIS A 5 4.20 -9.37 -17.91
C HIS A 5 4.43 -7.87 -18.00
N GLY A 6 5.39 -7.52 -18.85
CA GLY A 6 5.73 -6.15 -19.21
C GLY A 6 6.41 -5.37 -18.10
N SER A 7 6.81 -4.14 -18.42
CA SER A 7 7.46 -3.19 -17.50
C SER A 7 6.55 -2.74 -16.34
N ARG A 8 5.28 -3.15 -16.35
CA ARG A 8 4.19 -2.66 -15.48
C ARG A 8 3.93 -3.55 -14.26
N GLY A 9 4.63 -4.68 -14.12
CA GLY A 9 4.41 -5.62 -13.02
C GLY A 9 3.02 -6.24 -12.99
N GLY A 10 2.33 -6.28 -14.14
CA GLY A 10 1.01 -6.91 -14.25
C GLY A 10 1.11 -8.43 -14.21
N MET A 11 0.16 -9.08 -13.55
CA MET A 11 0.03 -10.53 -13.55
C MET A 11 -0.80 -10.97 -14.75
N ALA A 12 -0.38 -12.05 -15.43
CA ALA A 12 -1.29 -12.82 -16.28
C ALA A 12 -1.34 -14.28 -15.83
N PHE A 13 -2.53 -14.85 -15.93
CA PHE A 13 -2.76 -16.27 -15.71
C PHE A 13 -2.63 -17.03 -17.02
N SER A 14 -1.93 -18.15 -16.95
CA SER A 14 -1.96 -19.17 -18.00
C SER A 14 -3.34 -19.84 -18.09
N ALA A 15 -3.59 -20.53 -19.20
CA ALA A 15 -4.86 -21.25 -19.39
C ALA A 15 -5.13 -22.29 -18.29
N ASP A 16 -4.08 -22.95 -17.79
CA ASP A 16 -4.20 -23.97 -16.74
C ASP A 16 -4.55 -23.35 -15.39
N GLU A 17 -3.96 -22.21 -15.06
CA GLU A 17 -4.26 -21.51 -13.81
C GLU A 17 -5.69 -20.98 -13.80
N VAL A 18 -6.20 -20.52 -14.95
CA VAL A 18 -7.61 -20.14 -15.08
C VAL A 18 -8.53 -21.35 -14.90
N ARG A 19 -8.12 -22.55 -15.38
CA ARG A 19 -8.88 -23.79 -15.13
C ARG A 19 -8.90 -24.16 -13.65
N VAL A 20 -7.76 -24.09 -12.97
CA VAL A 20 -7.65 -24.33 -11.52
C VAL A 20 -8.55 -23.37 -10.74
N LEU A 21 -8.48 -22.07 -11.04
CA LEU A 21 -9.31 -21.05 -10.41
C LEU A 21 -10.81 -21.31 -10.63
N ARG A 22 -11.22 -21.62 -11.87
CA ARG A 22 -12.62 -21.94 -12.20
C ARG A 22 -13.11 -23.15 -11.41
N ARG A 23 -12.29 -24.20 -11.28
CA ARG A 23 -12.63 -25.41 -10.53
C ARG A 23 -12.76 -25.11 -9.04
N ALA A 24 -11.82 -24.37 -8.45
CA ALA A 24 -11.89 -23.95 -7.06
C ALA A 24 -13.15 -23.11 -6.76
N LEU A 25 -13.49 -22.16 -7.65
CA LEU A 25 -14.72 -21.37 -7.54
C LEU A 25 -15.98 -22.23 -7.67
N ALA A 26 -16.00 -23.20 -8.59
CA ALA A 26 -17.14 -24.11 -8.73
C ALA A 26 -17.37 -24.94 -7.46
N GLN A 27 -16.29 -25.41 -6.82
CA GLN A 27 -16.37 -26.13 -5.54
C GLN A 27 -16.88 -25.23 -4.39
N ALA A 28 -16.42 -23.98 -4.33
CA ALA A 28 -16.86 -23.02 -3.32
C ALA A 28 -18.34 -22.63 -3.45
N LEU A 29 -18.84 -22.52 -4.69
CA LEU A 29 -20.24 -22.16 -4.97
C LEU A 29 -21.20 -23.35 -4.90
N TYR A 30 -20.72 -24.56 -5.22
CA TYR A 30 -21.52 -25.78 -5.24
C TYR A 30 -20.83 -26.88 -4.41
N PRO A 31 -20.85 -26.78 -3.08
CA PRO A 31 -20.32 -27.83 -2.22
C PRO A 31 -21.18 -29.09 -2.41
N VAL A 32 -20.67 -30.07 -3.16
CA VAL A 32 -21.37 -31.34 -3.34
C VAL A 32 -21.28 -32.12 -2.04
N HIS A 33 -22.36 -32.17 -1.26
CA HIS A 33 -22.52 -33.11 -0.15
C HIS A 33 -22.70 -34.52 -0.72
N MET A 34 -21.61 -35.24 -1.03
CA MET A 34 -21.67 -36.67 -1.32
C MET A 34 -21.42 -37.49 -0.04
N PRO A 35 -22.40 -38.27 0.46
CA PRO A 35 -22.27 -39.02 1.71
C PRO A 35 -21.69 -40.43 1.51
N TYR A 36 -20.82 -40.67 0.53
CA TYR A 36 -20.21 -42.00 0.31
C TYR A 36 -18.69 -41.91 0.08
N PRO A 37 -17.90 -42.85 0.65
CA PRO A 37 -16.46 -42.88 0.47
C PRO A 37 -16.13 -43.49 -0.89
N THR A 38 -16.08 -42.64 -1.91
CA THR A 38 -15.56 -42.98 -3.24
C THR A 38 -14.11 -42.51 -3.39
N PRO A 39 -13.31 -43.05 -4.34
CA PRO A 39 -11.94 -42.60 -4.66
C PRO A 39 -11.83 -41.11 -5.05
N THR A 40 -12.96 -40.39 -5.06
CA THR A 40 -13.11 -38.95 -5.21
C THR A 40 -12.35 -38.12 -4.16
N GLY A 41 -12.02 -38.70 -3.01
CA GLY A 41 -11.27 -38.00 -1.95
C GLY A 41 -9.84 -37.60 -2.35
N GLU A 42 -9.14 -38.46 -3.12
CA GLU A 42 -7.78 -38.18 -3.59
C GLU A 42 -7.78 -37.06 -4.65
N LEU A 43 -8.70 -37.14 -5.62
CA LEU A 43 -8.90 -36.10 -6.64
C LEU A 43 -9.28 -34.74 -6.01
N TRP A 44 -10.10 -34.75 -4.96
CA TRP A 44 -10.45 -33.53 -4.24
C TRP A 44 -9.24 -32.94 -3.49
N ALA A 45 -8.42 -33.78 -2.88
CA ALA A 45 -7.19 -33.33 -2.22
C ALA A 45 -6.19 -32.71 -3.22
N GLU A 46 -6.06 -33.28 -4.41
CA GLU A 46 -5.24 -32.74 -5.51
C GLU A 46 -5.77 -31.37 -5.97
N ASP A 47 -7.09 -31.25 -6.20
CA ASP A 47 -7.73 -30.00 -6.60
C ASP A 47 -7.51 -28.88 -5.57
N VAL A 48 -7.65 -29.20 -4.28
CA VAL A 48 -7.40 -28.27 -3.18
C VAL A 48 -5.92 -27.89 -3.13
N GLN A 49 -5.01 -28.85 -3.29
CA GLN A 49 -3.56 -28.58 -3.30
C GLN A 49 -3.16 -27.67 -4.48
N GLU A 50 -3.73 -27.88 -5.67
CA GLU A 50 -3.50 -27.01 -6.83
C GLU A 50 -4.04 -25.60 -6.60
N ALA A 51 -5.21 -25.45 -5.97
CA ALA A 51 -5.76 -24.15 -5.61
C ALA A 51 -4.88 -23.42 -4.58
N LEU A 52 -4.35 -24.13 -3.57
CA LEU A 52 -3.44 -23.55 -2.58
C LEU A 52 -2.12 -23.10 -3.22
N ARG A 53 -1.51 -23.93 -4.08
CA ARG A 53 -0.30 -23.55 -4.82
C ARG A 53 -0.54 -22.32 -5.71
N LEU A 54 -1.71 -22.24 -6.35
CA LEU A 54 -2.08 -21.08 -7.15
C LEU A 54 -2.23 -19.83 -6.27
N ALA A 55 -2.85 -19.95 -5.09
CA ALA A 55 -2.99 -18.84 -4.15
C ALA A 55 -1.63 -18.33 -3.66
N GLU A 56 -0.72 -19.23 -3.28
CA GLU A 56 0.66 -18.88 -2.89
C GLU A 56 1.39 -18.14 -4.02
N ALA A 57 1.27 -18.62 -5.27
CA ALA A 57 1.88 -17.96 -6.43
C ALA A 57 1.28 -16.56 -6.71
N VAL A 58 -0.02 -16.38 -6.45
CA VAL A 58 -0.69 -15.08 -6.57
C VAL A 58 -0.18 -14.12 -5.49
N ASP A 59 -0.09 -14.57 -4.24
CA ASP A 59 0.39 -13.76 -3.13
C ASP A 59 1.85 -13.33 -3.33
N GLU A 60 2.71 -14.24 -3.80
CA GLU A 60 4.10 -13.93 -4.13
C GLU A 60 4.19 -12.87 -5.24
N ALA A 61 3.42 -13.02 -6.30
CA ALA A 61 3.39 -12.05 -7.39
C ALA A 61 2.82 -10.68 -6.97
N VAL A 62 1.83 -10.66 -6.05
CA VAL A 62 1.34 -9.40 -5.44
C VAL A 62 2.44 -8.74 -4.62
N GLN A 63 3.17 -9.51 -3.81
CA GLN A 63 4.28 -8.99 -3.02
C GLN A 63 5.39 -8.42 -3.90
N GLU A 64 5.78 -9.14 -4.96
CA GLU A 64 6.82 -8.69 -5.89
C GLU A 64 6.37 -7.48 -6.72
N GLY A 65 5.09 -7.44 -7.14
CA GLY A 65 4.49 -6.26 -7.76
C GLY A 65 4.52 -5.04 -6.82
N GLY A 66 4.30 -5.24 -5.52
CA GLY A 66 4.45 -4.22 -4.50
C GLY A 66 5.89 -3.71 -4.37
N ARG A 67 6.89 -4.60 -4.38
CA ARG A 67 8.31 -4.22 -4.38
C ARG A 67 8.68 -3.41 -5.61
N LEU A 68 8.29 -3.85 -6.80
CA LEU A 68 8.54 -3.12 -8.05
C LEU A 68 7.91 -1.73 -8.01
N ARG A 69 6.65 -1.62 -7.58
CA ARG A 69 5.96 -0.33 -7.45
C ARG A 69 6.70 0.60 -6.48
N SER A 70 7.16 0.10 -5.35
CA SER A 70 7.92 0.89 -4.38
C SER A 70 9.23 1.42 -4.98
N PHE A 71 9.94 0.59 -5.76
CA PHE A 71 11.13 1.00 -6.48
C PHE A 71 10.85 2.10 -7.50
N LEU A 72 9.79 1.95 -8.32
CA LEU A 72 9.41 2.94 -9.33
C LEU A 72 9.00 4.28 -8.71
N LEU A 73 8.29 4.28 -7.58
CA LEU A 73 7.94 5.51 -6.86
C LEU A 73 9.15 6.19 -6.22
N ALA A 74 10.09 5.40 -5.68
CA ALA A 74 11.37 5.93 -5.21
C ALA A 74 12.15 6.56 -6.37
N ASP A 75 12.15 5.93 -7.54
CA ASP A 75 12.83 6.45 -8.72
C ASP A 75 12.18 7.73 -9.25
N LEU A 76 10.86 7.80 -9.27
CA LEU A 76 10.10 9.02 -9.58
C LEU A 76 10.50 10.17 -8.65
N SER A 77 10.66 9.90 -7.35
CA SER A 77 11.11 10.90 -6.38
C SER A 77 12.54 11.39 -6.67
N ARG A 78 13.45 10.48 -7.08
CA ARG A 78 14.82 10.84 -7.48
C ARG A 78 14.84 11.71 -8.73
N TYR A 79 14.06 11.35 -9.75
CA TYR A 79 13.92 12.17 -10.93
C TYR A 79 13.32 13.54 -10.60
N ARG A 80 12.33 13.64 -9.69
CA ARG A 80 11.77 14.92 -9.24
C ARG A 80 12.83 15.78 -8.55
N ALA A 81 13.64 15.20 -7.67
CA ALA A 81 14.69 15.90 -6.95
C ALA A 81 15.82 16.43 -7.86
N ALA A 82 16.05 15.77 -9.01
CA ALA A 82 17.05 16.18 -10.00
C ALA A 82 16.57 17.24 -11.01
N LEU A 83 15.35 17.78 -10.84
CA LEU A 83 14.83 18.81 -11.71
C LEU A 83 15.64 20.12 -11.56
N PRO A 84 15.85 20.87 -12.66
CA PRO A 84 15.31 20.68 -14.01
C PRO A 84 16.15 19.74 -14.91
N GLY A 85 17.26 19.17 -14.45
CA GLY A 85 18.15 18.35 -15.28
C GLY A 85 17.52 17.04 -15.78
N SER A 86 16.47 16.58 -15.11
CA SER A 86 15.82 15.29 -15.30
C SER A 86 14.43 15.35 -15.97
N VAL A 87 14.06 16.46 -16.61
CA VAL A 87 12.66 16.68 -17.04
C VAL A 87 12.09 15.51 -17.86
N SER A 88 12.83 15.03 -18.86
CA SER A 88 12.36 13.95 -19.74
C SER A 88 12.03 12.68 -18.96
N GLY A 89 12.96 12.24 -18.10
CA GLY A 89 12.80 11.05 -17.26
C GLY A 89 11.71 11.21 -16.21
N TYR A 90 11.59 12.40 -15.58
CA TYR A 90 10.51 12.67 -14.64
C TYR A 90 9.13 12.57 -15.31
N LEU A 91 8.95 13.19 -16.48
CA LEU A 91 7.67 13.18 -17.19
C LEU A 91 7.30 11.77 -17.68
N GLU A 92 8.27 10.98 -18.14
CA GLU A 92 8.09 9.58 -18.51
C GLU A 92 7.66 8.74 -17.31
N ARG A 93 8.40 8.79 -16.21
CA ARG A 93 8.07 8.03 -15.01
C ARG A 93 6.74 8.43 -14.39
N LEU A 94 6.39 9.71 -14.41
CA LEU A 94 5.10 10.17 -13.91
C LEU A 94 3.94 9.69 -14.80
N GLU A 95 4.11 9.71 -16.12
CA GLU A 95 3.10 9.24 -17.06
C GLU A 95 2.86 7.72 -16.93
N GLU A 96 3.93 6.94 -16.74
CA GLU A 96 3.84 5.51 -16.42
C GLU A 96 3.14 5.28 -15.08
N ALA A 97 3.59 5.95 -14.01
CA ALA A 97 3.01 5.79 -12.68
C ALA A 97 1.50 6.07 -12.67
N ILE A 98 1.06 7.14 -13.36
CA ILE A 98 -0.37 7.48 -13.48
C ILE A 98 -1.15 6.40 -14.22
N THR A 99 -0.57 5.83 -15.27
CA THR A 99 -1.17 4.72 -16.01
C THR A 99 -1.35 3.49 -15.12
N ASP A 100 -0.45 3.30 -14.14
CA ASP A 100 -0.49 2.22 -13.14
C ASP A 100 -1.35 2.57 -11.90
N GLY A 101 -2.10 3.68 -11.94
CA GLY A 101 -3.02 4.11 -10.89
C GLY A 101 -2.39 4.92 -9.76
N TYR A 102 -1.17 5.45 -9.93
CA TYR A 102 -0.59 6.39 -8.98
C TYR A 102 -1.42 7.68 -8.90
N LEU A 103 -1.72 8.12 -7.68
CA LEU A 103 -2.38 9.39 -7.40
C LEU A 103 -1.33 10.49 -7.24
N PRO A 104 -1.25 11.49 -8.14
CA PRO A 104 -0.26 12.56 -8.06
C PRO A 104 -0.41 13.38 -6.79
N ASN A 105 0.70 13.60 -6.10
CA ASN A 105 0.69 14.37 -4.86
C ASN A 105 0.96 15.88 -5.11
N ALA A 106 0.95 16.67 -4.03
CA ALA A 106 1.18 18.11 -4.12
C ALA A 106 2.55 18.45 -4.75
N GLU A 107 3.59 17.68 -4.42
CA GLU A 107 4.94 17.90 -4.96
C GLU A 107 4.97 17.68 -6.47
N ASP A 108 4.27 16.66 -6.97
CA ASP A 108 4.16 16.42 -8.41
C ASP A 108 3.44 17.55 -9.14
N LEU A 109 2.35 18.05 -8.58
CA LEU A 109 1.63 19.20 -9.13
C LEU A 109 2.50 20.46 -9.10
N THR A 110 3.29 20.68 -8.04
CA THR A 110 4.23 21.82 -7.99
C THR A 110 5.36 21.68 -9.01
N ALA A 111 5.91 20.47 -9.19
CA ALA A 111 6.95 20.20 -10.16
C ALA A 111 6.44 20.47 -11.58
N LEU A 112 5.25 19.97 -11.93
CA LEU A 112 4.64 20.24 -13.23
C LEU A 112 4.37 21.73 -13.46
N ARG A 113 3.86 22.46 -12.46
CA ARG A 113 3.70 23.92 -12.56
C ARG A 113 5.04 24.62 -12.78
N ALA A 114 6.11 24.23 -12.07
CA ALA A 114 7.44 24.79 -12.30
C ALA A 114 7.94 24.50 -13.73
N LEU A 115 7.77 23.25 -14.19
CA LEU A 115 8.17 22.82 -15.53
C LEU A 115 7.43 23.56 -16.65
N THR A 116 6.15 23.95 -16.46
CA THR A 116 5.42 24.73 -17.47
C THR A 116 5.98 26.14 -17.67
N ARG A 117 6.71 26.69 -16.69
CA ARG A 117 7.36 28.01 -16.78
C ARG A 117 8.72 27.97 -17.46
N LEU A 118 9.31 26.79 -17.62
CA LEU A 118 10.60 26.62 -18.25
C LEU A 118 10.47 26.64 -19.79
N PRO A 119 11.43 27.29 -20.50
CA PRO A 119 11.44 27.28 -21.95
C PRO A 119 11.63 25.85 -22.48
N CYS A 120 10.86 25.50 -23.50
CA CYS A 120 10.92 24.19 -24.18
C CYS A 120 10.29 24.28 -25.57
N GLY A 121 10.61 23.28 -26.41
CA GLY A 121 10.00 23.11 -27.73
C GLY A 121 8.50 22.83 -27.67
N SER A 122 7.81 22.97 -28.79
CA SER A 122 6.35 22.81 -28.89
C SER A 122 5.84 21.43 -28.46
N GLY A 123 6.49 20.35 -28.90
CA GLY A 123 6.09 18.98 -28.54
C GLY A 123 6.17 18.71 -27.04
N GLU A 124 7.28 19.11 -26.42
CA GLU A 124 7.50 18.98 -24.97
C GLU A 124 6.50 19.85 -24.17
N ARG A 125 6.22 21.07 -24.64
CA ARG A 125 5.20 21.94 -24.04
C ARG A 125 3.82 21.30 -24.06
N SER A 126 3.42 20.71 -25.19
CA SER A 126 2.17 19.96 -25.32
C SER A 126 2.13 18.74 -24.40
N ARG A 127 3.25 18.02 -24.25
CA ARG A 127 3.37 16.89 -23.33
C ARG A 127 3.18 17.33 -21.87
N ARG A 128 3.90 18.36 -21.42
CA ARG A 128 3.78 18.93 -20.06
C ARG A 128 2.35 19.39 -19.77
N SER A 129 1.72 20.09 -20.71
CA SER A 129 0.34 20.58 -20.56
C SER A 129 -0.67 19.43 -20.42
N ARG A 130 -0.60 18.42 -21.31
CA ARG A 130 -1.48 17.24 -21.24
C ARG A 130 -1.28 16.46 -19.95
N LEU A 131 -0.04 16.26 -19.51
CA LEU A 131 0.25 15.55 -18.27
C LEU A 131 -0.24 16.34 -17.05
N ALA A 132 0.01 17.66 -16.99
CA ALA A 132 -0.49 18.54 -15.93
C ALA A 132 -2.01 18.53 -15.82
N GLY A 133 -2.72 18.59 -16.95
CA GLY A 133 -4.18 18.49 -16.97
C GLY A 133 -4.69 17.16 -16.40
N ARG A 134 -4.10 16.04 -16.84
CA ARG A 134 -4.43 14.70 -16.30
C ARG A 134 -4.16 14.60 -14.80
N CYS A 135 -2.98 15.01 -14.35
CA CYS A 135 -2.63 14.96 -12.93
C CYS A 135 -3.58 15.79 -12.07
N HIS A 136 -3.96 16.97 -12.56
CA HIS A 136 -4.88 17.84 -11.85
C HIS A 136 -6.27 17.22 -11.73
N ALA A 137 -6.80 16.67 -12.82
CA ALA A 137 -8.11 15.99 -12.81
C ALA A 137 -8.14 14.79 -11.86
N ILE A 138 -7.07 13.98 -11.83
CA ILE A 138 -6.96 12.83 -10.91
C ILE A 138 -6.91 13.31 -9.45
N ALA A 139 -6.05 14.29 -9.15
CA ALA A 139 -5.93 14.82 -7.78
C ALA A 139 -7.23 15.50 -7.32
N GLU A 140 -7.94 16.20 -8.20
CA GLU A 140 -9.22 16.82 -7.89
C GLU A 140 -10.31 15.76 -7.63
N ALA A 141 -10.34 14.69 -8.42
CA ALA A 141 -11.28 13.58 -8.21
C ALA A 141 -11.05 12.90 -6.85
N ASP A 142 -9.80 12.62 -6.49
CA ASP A 142 -9.43 12.03 -5.19
C ASP A 142 -9.82 12.95 -4.02
N VAL A 143 -9.57 14.26 -4.12
CA VAL A 143 -10.00 15.22 -3.09
C VAL A 143 -11.52 15.28 -2.98
N ARG A 144 -12.24 15.28 -4.11
CA ARG A 144 -13.71 15.30 -4.13
C ARG A 144 -14.29 14.04 -3.49
N GLU A 145 -13.73 12.88 -3.77
CA GLU A 145 -14.12 11.61 -3.15
C GLU A 145 -13.91 11.65 -1.63
N ARG A 146 -12.74 12.09 -1.17
CA ARG A 146 -12.45 12.24 0.26
C ARG A 146 -13.40 13.22 0.97
N LEU A 147 -13.74 14.32 0.32
CA LEU A 147 -14.70 15.29 0.84
C LEU A 147 -16.12 14.70 0.91
N ALA A 148 -16.53 13.92 -0.10
CA ALA A 148 -17.83 13.24 -0.08
C ALA A 148 -17.94 12.21 1.06
N LEU A 149 -16.86 11.47 1.34
CA LEU A 149 -16.79 10.53 2.46
C LEU A 149 -16.76 11.24 3.82
N SER A 150 -16.06 12.38 3.92
CA SER A 150 -15.91 13.16 5.16
C SER A 150 -17.18 13.93 5.56
N THR A 151 -17.93 14.45 4.58
CA THR A 151 -19.14 15.28 4.83
C THR A 151 -20.37 14.48 5.27
N GLY A 152 -20.23 13.18 5.53
CA GLY A 152 -21.29 12.42 6.19
C GLY A 152 -22.57 12.30 5.37
N GLN A 153 -22.51 12.44 4.05
CA GLN A 153 -23.55 11.96 3.13
C GLN A 153 -23.50 10.43 3.09
N ARG A 154 -23.61 9.81 4.26
CA ARG A 154 -24.10 8.47 4.44
C ARG A 154 -25.57 8.49 4.01
N HIS A 155 -25.80 8.51 2.70
CA HIS A 155 -26.91 7.73 2.15
C HIS A 155 -26.56 6.27 2.45
N LEU A 156 -26.73 5.88 3.71
CA LEU A 156 -27.03 4.50 4.01
C LEU A 156 -28.35 4.29 3.28
N THR A 157 -28.27 3.70 2.09
CA THR A 157 -29.32 2.81 1.64
C THR A 157 -29.51 1.81 2.79
N ALA A 158 -30.42 2.15 3.69
CA ALA A 158 -30.88 1.25 4.72
C ALA A 158 -31.41 0.03 3.98
N VAL A 159 -30.62 -1.04 3.99
CA VAL A 159 -31.13 -2.37 3.69
C VAL A 159 -32.19 -2.61 4.76
N PRO A 160 -33.49 -2.76 4.41
CA PRO A 160 -34.50 -3.04 5.42
C PRO A 160 -34.17 -4.39 6.06
N SER A 161 -33.77 -4.36 7.32
CA SER A 161 -33.70 -5.55 8.17
C SER A 161 -35.13 -6.07 8.38
N PRO A 162 -35.46 -7.32 8.00
CA PRO A 162 -36.82 -7.84 8.09
C PRO A 162 -37.17 -8.35 9.49
N ALA A 163 -36.82 -7.61 10.55
CA ALA A 163 -37.10 -8.01 11.92
C ALA A 163 -37.22 -6.80 12.88
N ALA A 164 -38.31 -6.03 12.77
CA ALA A 164 -38.77 -5.17 13.86
C ALA A 164 -40.32 -5.06 13.81
N PRO A 165 -41.04 -5.36 14.91
CA PRO A 165 -42.50 -5.21 14.95
C PRO A 165 -42.93 -3.75 15.12
N PRO A 166 -44.11 -3.35 14.59
CA PRO A 166 -44.57 -1.97 14.66
C PRO A 166 -45.20 -1.68 16.03
N SER A 167 -44.66 -0.69 16.74
CA SER A 167 -45.38 -0.03 17.84
C SER A 167 -45.72 1.39 17.40
N GLY A 168 -46.99 1.59 17.04
CA GLY A 168 -47.56 2.88 16.71
C GLY A 168 -47.87 3.70 17.95
N GLY A 169 -47.70 5.02 17.81
CA GLY A 169 -48.18 6.01 18.76
C GLY A 169 -47.93 7.41 18.17
N PRO A 170 -48.95 8.27 18.00
CA PRO A 170 -48.78 9.60 17.46
C PRO A 170 -48.57 10.60 18.61
N GLN A 171 -47.49 11.40 18.57
CA GLN A 171 -47.46 12.67 19.29
C GLN A 171 -46.73 13.73 18.47
N ASP A 172 -47.47 14.81 18.21
CA ASP A 172 -47.10 16.05 17.56
C ASP A 172 -46.04 16.87 18.34
N PRO A 173 -45.44 17.88 17.70
CA PRO A 173 -44.17 18.47 18.12
C PRO A 173 -44.37 19.65 19.08
N ALA A 174 -43.62 19.68 20.17
CA ALA A 174 -43.54 20.85 21.04
C ALA A 174 -42.08 21.22 21.31
N GLY A 175 -41.68 22.37 20.76
CA GLY A 175 -40.46 23.05 21.17
C GLY A 175 -40.55 23.59 22.60
N GLY A 176 -39.42 23.67 23.26
CA GLY A 176 -39.25 24.27 24.58
C GLY A 176 -37.86 23.94 25.11
N ARG A 177 -36.88 24.83 24.87
CA ARG A 177 -36.32 25.75 25.86
C ARG A 177 -35.76 25.06 27.11
N PHE A 178 -34.45 25.23 27.24
CA PHE A 178 -33.57 24.93 28.37
C PHE A 178 -34.16 25.32 29.73
N PRO A 179 -33.79 24.55 30.78
CA PRO A 179 -33.47 25.15 32.05
C PRO A 179 -32.01 24.85 32.43
N MET A 180 -31.35 25.95 32.78
CA MET A 180 -30.03 26.09 33.36
C MET A 180 -30.12 25.73 34.85
N THR A 181 -29.28 24.81 35.32
CA THR A 181 -28.93 24.67 36.74
C THR A 181 -27.54 24.05 36.85
N ASP A 182 -26.56 24.90 37.17
CA ASP A 182 -25.37 24.49 37.92
C ASP A 182 -25.80 24.21 39.38
N PRO A 183 -25.15 23.26 40.07
CA PRO A 183 -24.14 23.73 41.01
C PRO A 183 -22.84 22.90 41.00
N ALA A 184 -21.75 23.67 41.04
CA ALA A 184 -20.43 23.37 41.58
C ALA A 184 -20.30 22.10 42.46
N VAL A 185 -19.51 21.13 41.98
CA VAL A 185 -18.61 20.30 42.81
C VAL A 185 -17.36 19.94 41.98
N ALA A 186 -16.24 20.58 42.29
CA ALA A 186 -14.92 19.96 42.15
C ALA A 186 -14.72 19.07 43.41
N PRO A 187 -14.03 17.91 43.38
CA PRO A 187 -12.58 17.94 43.09
C PRO A 187 -11.94 16.63 42.54
N LYS A 188 -10.61 16.74 42.33
CA LYS A 188 -9.56 15.71 42.28
C LYS A 188 -9.34 14.95 40.96
N ASN A 189 -8.46 15.54 40.16
CA ASN A 189 -7.57 14.82 39.25
C ASN A 189 -6.68 13.84 40.03
N PRO A 190 -6.57 12.56 39.63
CA PRO A 190 -5.37 11.79 39.90
C PRO A 190 -4.26 12.26 38.95
N ALA A 191 -3.13 12.63 39.52
CA ALA A 191 -1.94 13.02 38.79
C ALA A 191 -1.31 11.78 38.14
N ASP A 192 -1.35 11.70 36.80
CA ASP A 192 -0.53 10.76 36.05
C ASP A 192 0.94 11.19 36.10
N PRO A 193 1.88 10.30 36.46
CA PRO A 193 3.30 10.61 36.40
C PRO A 193 3.76 10.69 34.93
N ARG A 194 4.14 11.90 34.50
CA ARG A 194 4.74 12.12 33.18
C ARG A 194 6.02 11.27 33.03
N PRO A 195 6.20 10.51 31.94
CA PRO A 195 7.45 9.83 31.66
C PRO A 195 8.54 10.86 31.31
N GLN A 196 9.65 10.82 32.05
CA GLN A 196 10.83 11.65 31.74
C GLN A 196 11.45 11.22 30.40
N PRO A 197 11.96 12.16 29.58
CA PRO A 197 12.66 11.82 28.35
C PRO A 197 13.96 11.09 28.67
N ARG A 198 14.05 9.82 28.25
CA ARG A 198 15.31 9.06 28.30
C ARG A 198 16.32 9.75 27.38
N ARG A 199 17.50 10.09 27.92
CA ARG A 199 18.63 10.58 27.11
C ARG A 199 18.96 9.53 26.05
N MET A 200 19.12 9.97 24.81
CA MET A 200 19.64 9.12 23.75
C MET A 200 21.11 8.77 24.07
N PRO A 201 21.52 7.50 24.01
CA PRO A 201 22.92 7.12 24.17
C PRO A 201 23.75 7.82 23.09
N THR A 202 24.91 8.34 23.47
CA THR A 202 25.81 8.98 22.50
C THR A 202 26.50 7.92 21.63
N PRO A 203 26.94 8.24 20.40
CA PRO A 203 27.57 7.27 19.50
C PRO A 203 28.77 6.54 20.11
N ALA A 204 29.47 7.16 21.07
CA ALA A 204 30.59 6.55 21.79
C ALA A 204 30.19 5.38 22.71
N GLU A 205 28.91 5.26 23.09
CA GLU A 205 28.40 4.17 23.94
C GLU A 205 27.90 2.96 23.13
N LEU A 206 27.60 3.14 21.84
CA LEU A 206 27.17 2.06 20.93
C LEU A 206 28.33 1.28 20.31
N PHE A 207 29.49 1.93 20.15
CA PHE A 207 30.70 1.31 19.61
C PHE A 207 31.70 1.02 20.72
N GLY A 208 31.33 0.06 21.59
CA GLY A 208 32.22 -0.49 22.62
C GLY A 208 33.57 -0.88 22.03
N ARG A 209 34.64 -0.57 22.78
CA ARG A 209 36.03 -0.85 22.42
C ARG A 209 36.21 -2.29 21.97
N ARG A 210 36.78 -2.46 20.77
CA ARG A 210 37.24 -3.74 20.22
C ARG A 210 38.18 -4.41 21.23
N PRO A 211 37.99 -5.69 21.59
CA PRO A 211 39.02 -6.46 22.27
C PRO A 211 40.29 -6.46 21.41
N GLN A 212 41.43 -6.14 22.00
CA GLN A 212 42.74 -6.41 21.40
C GLN A 212 42.82 -7.92 21.16
N SER A 213 42.83 -8.32 19.90
CA SER A 213 43.21 -9.67 19.51
C SER A 213 44.70 -9.81 19.73
N ASP A 214 45.11 -10.68 20.65
CA ASP A 214 46.48 -11.16 20.76
C ASP A 214 46.90 -11.76 19.42
N SER A 215 47.94 -11.18 18.81
CA SER A 215 48.58 -11.76 17.63
C SER A 215 49.36 -13.02 18.06
N PRO A 216 49.12 -14.20 17.46
CA PRO A 216 50.01 -15.34 17.65
C PRO A 216 51.33 -15.09 16.90
N ALA A 217 52.44 -15.38 17.57
CA ALA A 217 53.79 -15.28 17.03
C ALA A 217 54.01 -16.24 15.83
N PRO A 218 54.85 -15.87 14.85
CA PRO A 218 55.11 -16.73 13.68
C PRO A 218 56.00 -17.93 14.06
N THR A 219 55.57 -19.13 13.66
CA THR A 219 56.35 -20.37 13.70
C THR A 219 57.35 -20.42 12.54
N GLN A 220 58.54 -20.97 12.79
CA GLN A 220 59.74 -20.89 11.94
C GLN A 220 59.74 -21.81 10.70
N ASP A 221 58.62 -22.40 10.30
CA ASP A 221 58.60 -23.48 9.30
C ASP A 221 58.33 -23.02 7.84
N ASP A 222 58.09 -21.72 7.59
CA ASP A 222 57.79 -21.20 6.23
C ASP A 222 59.02 -20.67 5.45
N LEU A 223 60.24 -20.87 5.94
CA LEU A 223 61.47 -20.36 5.30
C LEU A 223 62.24 -21.39 4.45
N GLU A 224 61.80 -22.64 4.35
CA GLU A 224 62.56 -23.73 3.70
C GLU A 224 62.03 -24.20 2.32
N LEU A 225 61.18 -23.42 1.65
CA LEU A 225 60.62 -23.79 0.34
C LEU A 225 60.81 -22.75 -0.78
N ALA A 226 61.71 -21.78 -0.59
CA ALA A 226 62.03 -20.77 -1.61
C ALA A 226 63.54 -20.61 -1.87
N THR A 227 64.29 -21.71 -1.88
CA THR A 227 65.59 -21.79 -2.56
C THR A 227 65.83 -23.23 -3.01
N GLY A 228 65.49 -23.50 -4.27
CA GLY A 228 65.75 -24.74 -5.00
C GLY A 228 65.51 -24.50 -6.49
#